data_AF-A0A7S4P109-F1
#
_entry.id   AF-A0A7S4P109-F1
#
_cell.length_a   1.000
_cell.length_b   1.000
_cell.length_c   1.000
_cell.angle_alpha   90.00
_cell.angle_beta   90.00
_cell.angle_gamma   90.00
#
_symmetry.space_group_name_H-M   'P 1'
#
loop_
_entity.id
_entity.type
_entity.pdbx_description
1 polymer ?
#
loop_
_entity_poly.entity_id
_entity_poly.type
_entity_poly.pdbx_seq_one_letter_code
_entity_poly.pdbx_strand_id
1 'polypeptide(L)'
;TNLVDKLRELAFVEVREHLYRPNELFDPSNRLLWRIFSSEPLFPQGDMTSDEWLSILRQLGLKTFIDAELFLICARKVTSRFATSTADDQEKNFCVETSEMLMRHLVNNFSSLQNSAFCTELGSIPFVPALLPPVLVNNKHWTHEVQLC
;
A
#
# COMPACT_ATOMS: atom_id res chain seq x y z
N THR A 1 30.10 5.50 15.65
CA THR A 1 28.64 5.60 15.41
C THR A 1 28.21 7.03 15.64
N ASN A 2 27.66 7.69 14.61
CA ASN A 2 27.15 9.08 14.73
C ASN A 2 25.79 9.06 15.45
N LEU A 3 25.38 10.18 16.06
CA LEU A 3 24.05 10.41 16.63
C LEU A 3 22.92 9.95 15.69
N VAL A 4 23.04 10.21 14.38
CA VAL A 4 22.04 9.81 13.37
C VAL A 4 21.81 8.30 13.36
N ASP A 5 22.88 7.50 13.39
CA ASP A 5 22.76 6.04 13.40
C ASP A 5 22.15 5.53 14.70
N LYS A 6 22.46 6.17 15.84
CA LYS A 6 21.83 5.82 17.12
C LYS A 6 20.34 6.12 17.12
N LEU A 7 19.94 7.26 16.57
CA LEU A 7 18.53 7.66 16.49
C LEU A 7 17.72 6.81 15.50
N ARG A 8 18.34 6.33 14.43
CA ARG A 8 17.71 5.39 13.48
C ARG A 8 17.30 4.08 14.15
N GLU A 9 18.14 3.56 15.05
CA GLU A 9 17.90 2.29 15.75
C GLU A 9 17.08 2.43 17.05
N LEU A 10 16.89 3.67 17.53
CA LEU A 10 16.13 3.95 18.75
C LEU A 10 14.64 4.04 18.45
N ALA A 11 13.83 3.31 19.22
CA ALA A 11 12.38 3.50 19.20
C ALA A 11 12.02 4.73 20.06
N PHE A 12 11.62 5.82 19.41
CA PHE A 12 11.28 7.08 20.09
C PHE A 12 10.05 7.78 19.50
N VAL A 13 9.53 7.32 18.36
CA VAL A 13 8.32 7.89 17.76
C VAL A 13 7.11 7.24 18.42
N GLU A 14 6.33 8.02 19.17
CA GLU A 14 5.15 7.52 19.86
C GLU A 14 3.93 7.44 18.92
N VAL A 15 3.31 6.28 18.87
CA VAL A 15 2.09 6.00 18.10
C VAL A 15 1.18 5.10 18.94
N ARG A 16 0.00 5.60 19.32
CA ARG A 16 -0.97 4.88 20.18
C ARG A 16 -0.29 4.20 21.39
N GLU A 17 0.44 4.97 22.20
CA GLU A 17 1.11 4.53 23.44
C GLU A 17 2.29 3.56 23.24
N HIS A 18 2.72 3.31 21.99
CA HIS A 18 3.87 2.45 21.67
C HIS A 18 4.96 3.27 20.99
N LEU A 19 6.22 2.94 21.27
CA LEU A 19 7.37 3.57 20.63
C LEU A 19 7.83 2.75 19.43
N TYR A 20 8.04 3.44 18.31
CA TYR A 20 8.53 2.87 17.07
C TYR A 20 9.84 3.53 16.65
N ARG A 21 10.65 2.77 15.92
CA ARG A 21 11.76 3.31 15.14
C ARG A 21 11.21 4.05 13.93
N PRO A 22 11.91 5.06 13.42
CA PRO A 22 11.49 5.77 12.20
C PRO A 22 11.25 4.81 11.00
N ASN A 23 12.11 3.80 10.81
CA ASN A 23 11.98 2.83 9.70
C ASN A 23 10.85 1.80 9.85
N GLU A 24 10.17 1.75 10.99
CA GLU A 24 8.99 0.93 11.21
C GLU A 24 7.71 1.65 10.74
N LEU A 25 7.80 2.96 10.49
CA LEU A 25 6.67 3.82 10.13
C LEU A 25 6.74 4.30 8.67
N PHE A 26 5.57 4.68 8.15
CA PHE A 26 5.38 5.27 6.84
C PHE A 26 5.26 6.79 6.93
N ASP A 27 5.71 7.46 5.87
CA ASP A 27 5.49 8.88 5.69
C ASP A 27 4.01 9.17 5.34
N PRO A 28 3.27 9.97 6.13
CA PRO A 28 1.86 10.29 5.86
C PRO A 28 1.66 11.07 4.55
N SER A 29 2.72 11.67 3.99
CA SER A 29 2.69 12.35 2.69
C SER A 29 2.56 11.38 1.52
N ASN A 30 2.90 10.10 1.72
CA ASN A 30 2.70 9.07 0.72
C ASN A 30 1.21 8.69 0.65
N ARG A 31 0.50 9.32 -0.29
CA ARG A 31 -0.96 9.15 -0.46
C ARG A 31 -1.40 7.70 -0.60
N LEU A 32 -0.59 6.85 -1.25
CA LEU A 32 -0.94 5.45 -1.47
C LEU A 32 -0.82 4.64 -0.18
N LEU A 33 0.28 4.83 0.56
CA LEU A 33 0.44 4.21 1.89
C LEU A 33 -0.62 4.72 2.87
N TRP A 34 -0.85 6.03 2.94
CA TRP A 34 -1.90 6.60 3.79
C TRP A 34 -3.27 5.98 3.48
N ARG A 35 -3.63 5.92 2.20
CA ARG A 35 -4.90 5.33 1.76
C ARG A 35 -5.04 3.88 2.24
N ILE A 36 -4.00 3.06 2.10
CA ILE A 36 -4.07 1.64 2.48
C ILE A 36 -4.02 1.44 4.00
N PHE A 37 -3.14 2.14 4.71
CA PHE A 37 -2.78 1.81 6.10
C PHE A 37 -3.27 2.80 7.16
N SER A 38 -4.00 3.87 6.81
CA SER A 38 -4.37 4.95 7.77
C SER A 38 -5.09 4.50 9.05
N SER A 39 -5.74 3.33 9.06
CA SER A 39 -6.35 2.77 10.26
C SER A 39 -5.36 2.03 11.19
N GLU A 40 -4.17 1.71 10.68
CA GLU A 40 -3.10 0.98 11.35
C GLU A 40 -2.13 1.96 12.04
N PRO A 41 -1.47 1.57 13.15
CA PRO A 41 -0.51 2.41 13.87
C PRO A 41 0.85 2.47 13.15
N LEU A 42 0.84 2.77 11.84
CA LEU A 42 2.02 2.73 10.97
C LEU A 42 2.45 4.12 10.49
N PHE A 43 1.97 5.19 11.11
CA PHE A 43 2.31 6.57 10.78
C PHE A 43 2.67 7.36 12.05
N PRO A 44 3.60 8.32 11.98
CA PRO A 44 3.78 9.32 13.04
C PRO A 44 2.47 10.03 13.37
N GLN A 45 2.33 10.50 14.61
CA GLN A 45 1.13 11.19 15.12
C GLN A 45 1.50 12.44 15.91
N GLY A 46 0.52 13.31 16.16
CA GLY A 46 0.69 14.53 16.96
C GLY A 46 1.75 15.46 16.36
N ASP A 47 2.61 16.02 17.21
CA ASP A 47 3.63 16.97 16.77
C ASP A 47 4.62 16.36 15.75
N MET A 48 4.81 15.03 15.77
CA MET A 48 5.72 14.33 14.85
C MET A 48 5.21 14.26 13.40
N THR A 49 4.04 14.84 13.10
CA THR A 49 3.55 15.03 11.73
C THR A 49 3.88 16.41 11.14
N SER A 50 4.55 17.30 11.88
CA SER A 50 4.99 18.59 11.32
C SER A 50 6.06 18.39 10.22
N ASP A 51 6.17 19.34 9.30
CA ASP A 51 7.14 19.25 8.19
C ASP A 51 8.59 19.16 8.71
N GLU A 52 8.91 19.85 9.80
CA GLU A 52 10.21 19.80 10.46
C GLU A 52 10.50 18.41 11.03
N TRP A 53 9.53 17.82 11.72
CA TRP A 53 9.65 16.48 12.28
C TRP A 53 9.75 15.42 11.20
N LEU A 54 8.88 15.47 10.18
CA LEU A 54 8.93 14.53 9.06
C LEU A 54 10.26 14.63 8.31
N SER A 55 10.82 15.84 8.14
CA SER A 55 12.16 16.02 7.55
C SER A 55 13.25 15.28 8.33
N ILE A 56 13.20 15.32 9.66
CA ILE A 56 14.12 14.58 10.53
C ILE A 56 13.88 13.07 10.42
N LEU A 57 12.64 12.62 10.54
CA LEU A 57 12.29 11.20 10.49
C LEU A 57 12.68 10.55 9.16
N ARG A 58 12.53 11.25 8.04
CA ARG A 58 13.01 10.82 6.71
C ARG A 58 14.50 10.54 6.70
N GLN A 59 15.31 11.42 7.29
CA GLN A 59 16.77 11.22 7.41
C GLN A 59 17.12 10.03 8.32
N LEU A 60 16.24 9.73 9.27
CA LEU A 60 16.35 8.59 10.18
C LEU A 60 15.74 7.30 9.61
N GLY A 61 15.20 7.30 8.39
CA GLY A 61 14.75 6.09 7.70
C GLY A 61 13.24 5.87 7.66
N LEU A 62 12.42 6.89 7.97
CA LEU A 62 10.97 6.86 7.70
C LEU A 62 10.71 6.40 6.26
N LYS A 63 9.82 5.42 6.09
CA LYS A 63 9.55 4.84 4.77
C LYS A 63 8.76 5.83 3.92
N THR A 64 9.43 6.42 2.93
CA THR A 64 8.85 7.42 2.01
C THR A 64 8.40 6.83 0.68
N PHE A 65 9.01 5.72 0.27
CA PHE A 65 8.73 5.05 -1.00
C PHE A 65 8.21 3.63 -0.77
N ILE A 66 7.60 3.08 -1.82
CA ILE A 66 7.10 1.71 -1.85
C ILE A 66 8.15 0.90 -2.60
N ASP A 67 8.82 -0.02 -1.90
CA ASP A 67 9.71 -1.00 -2.52
C ASP A 67 8.92 -2.23 -3.00
N ALA A 68 9.64 -3.20 -3.58
CA ALA A 68 9.03 -4.42 -4.13
C ALA A 68 8.26 -5.22 -3.07
N GLU A 69 8.79 -5.33 -1.85
CA GLU A 69 8.15 -6.07 -0.75
C GLU A 69 6.88 -5.35 -0.30
N LEU A 70 6.97 -4.04 -0.03
CA LEU A 70 5.85 -3.24 0.40
C LEU A 70 4.77 -3.14 -0.69
N PHE A 71 5.15 -3.16 -1.96
CA PHE A 71 4.20 -3.24 -3.07
C PHE A 71 3.35 -4.52 -3.00
N LEU A 72 4.00 -5.67 -2.79
CA LEU A 72 3.31 -6.96 -2.67
C LEU A 72 2.36 -6.97 -1.44
N ILE A 73 2.78 -6.39 -0.32
CA ILE A 73 1.92 -6.21 0.86
C ILE A 73 0.69 -5.35 0.51
N CYS A 74 0.89 -4.22 -0.17
CA CYS A 74 -0.19 -3.35 -0.63
C CYS A 74 -1.18 -4.11 -1.53
N ALA A 75 -0.67 -4.83 -2.53
CA ALA A 75 -1.46 -5.62 -3.47
C ALA A 75 -2.32 -6.67 -2.75
N ARG A 76 -1.72 -7.44 -1.83
CA ARG A 76 -2.45 -8.46 -1.03
C ARG A 76 -3.52 -7.83 -0.13
N LYS A 77 -3.23 -6.69 0.50
CA LYS A 77 -4.22 -5.96 1.33
C LYS A 77 -5.42 -5.51 0.50
N VAL A 78 -5.21 -4.95 -0.69
CA VAL A 78 -6.29 -4.50 -1.56
C VAL A 78 -7.14 -5.67 -2.05
N THR A 79 -6.53 -6.77 -2.50
CA THR A 79 -7.26 -8.02 -2.83
C THR A 79 -8.09 -8.51 -1.65
N SER A 80 -7.48 -8.61 -0.46
CA SER A 80 -8.17 -9.13 0.72
C SER A 80 -9.38 -8.26 1.08
N ARG A 81 -9.25 -6.93 1.06
CA ARG A 81 -10.36 -6.02 1.35
C ARG A 81 -11.48 -6.15 0.32
N PHE A 82 -11.13 -6.23 -0.96
CA PHE A 82 -12.11 -6.40 -2.03
C PHE A 82 -12.88 -7.72 -1.88
N ALA A 83 -12.19 -8.83 -1.59
CA ALA A 83 -12.78 -10.16 -1.44
C ALA A 83 -13.71 -10.26 -0.22
N THR A 84 -13.42 -9.55 0.86
CA THR A 84 -14.26 -9.54 2.08
C THR A 84 -15.38 -8.51 2.05
N SER A 85 -15.47 -7.65 1.02
CA SER A 85 -16.53 -6.64 0.92
C SER A 85 -17.89 -7.31 0.65
N THR A 86 -18.78 -7.28 1.64
CA THR A 86 -20.09 -7.95 1.63
C THR A 86 -21.19 -7.13 0.94
N ALA A 87 -20.89 -6.52 -0.21
CA ALA A 87 -21.78 -5.66 -1.02
C ALA A 87 -21.86 -4.17 -0.64
N ASP A 88 -20.87 -3.64 0.10
CA ASP A 88 -20.69 -2.19 0.16
C ASP A 88 -19.99 -1.70 -1.11
N ASP A 89 -20.75 -1.00 -1.96
CA ASP A 89 -20.24 -0.35 -3.17
C ASP A 89 -19.09 0.62 -2.83
N GLN A 90 -19.09 1.24 -1.65
CA GLN A 90 -18.04 2.15 -1.23
C GLN A 90 -16.70 1.42 -1.04
N GLU A 91 -16.68 0.29 -0.34
CA GLU A 91 -15.43 -0.47 -0.11
C GLU A 91 -14.89 -1.08 -1.42
N LYS A 92 -15.79 -1.55 -2.30
CA LYS A 92 -15.40 -2.03 -3.63
C LYS A 92 -14.82 -0.90 -4.48
N ASN A 93 -15.47 0.25 -4.53
CA ASN A 93 -14.97 1.43 -5.24
C ASN A 93 -13.63 1.90 -4.66
N PHE A 94 -13.50 1.91 -3.32
CA PHE A 94 -12.26 2.22 -2.65
C PHE A 94 -11.12 1.30 -3.10
N CYS A 95 -11.36 -0.02 -3.14
CA CYS A 95 -10.38 -1.01 -3.59
C CYS A 95 -10.04 -0.84 -5.07
N VAL A 96 -11.02 -0.58 -5.94
CA VAL A 96 -10.79 -0.34 -7.39
C VAL A 96 -9.89 0.89 -7.59
N GLU A 97 -10.22 2.03 -6.97
CA GLU A 97 -9.40 3.24 -7.02
C GLU A 97 -7.99 3.01 -6.47
N THR A 98 -7.87 2.26 -5.37
CA THR A 98 -6.57 1.94 -4.76
C THR A 98 -5.74 1.03 -5.66
N SER A 99 -6.38 0.08 -6.35
CA SER A 99 -5.73 -0.80 -7.32
C SER A 99 -5.22 -0.01 -8.52
N GLU A 100 -5.99 0.97 -9.00
CA GLU A 100 -5.55 1.88 -10.05
C GLU A 100 -4.32 2.69 -9.63
N MET A 101 -4.32 3.23 -8.40
CA MET A 101 -3.16 3.94 -7.86
C MET A 101 -1.93 3.03 -7.76
N LEU A 102 -2.09 1.78 -7.31
CA LEU A 102 -1.01 0.78 -7.29
C LEU A 102 -0.48 0.49 -8.70
N MET A 103 -1.36 0.30 -9.68
CA MET A 103 -0.95 0.06 -11.08
C MET A 103 -0.19 1.25 -11.67
N ARG A 104 -0.66 2.48 -11.43
CA ARG A 104 0.08 3.69 -11.84
C ARG A 104 1.45 3.75 -11.18
N HIS A 105 1.53 3.42 -9.88
CA HIS A 105 2.80 3.37 -9.16
C HIS A 105 3.74 2.30 -9.74
N LEU A 106 3.23 1.09 -10.02
CA LEU A 106 3.98 0.00 -10.63
C LEU A 106 4.57 0.42 -11.98
N VAL A 107 3.76 0.98 -12.87
CA VAL A 107 4.21 1.41 -14.20
C VAL A 107 5.28 2.49 -14.10
N ASN A 108 5.07 3.48 -13.22
CA ASN A 108 6.02 4.60 -13.06
C ASN A 108 7.35 4.19 -12.39
N ASN A 109 7.37 3.08 -11.66
CA ASN A 109 8.53 2.62 -10.89
C ASN A 109 8.95 1.19 -11.26
N PHE A 110 8.53 0.69 -12.42
CA PHE A 110 8.69 -0.73 -12.76
C PHE A 110 10.16 -1.15 -12.74
N SER A 111 11.04 -0.31 -13.27
CA SER A 111 12.48 -0.59 -13.33
C SER A 111 13.15 -0.75 -11.97
N SER A 112 12.67 -0.06 -10.93
CA SER A 112 13.21 -0.16 -9.56
C SER A 112 12.55 -1.26 -8.74
N LEU A 113 11.31 -1.64 -9.05
CA LEU A 113 10.58 -2.70 -8.37
C LEU A 113 10.89 -4.10 -8.94
N GLN A 114 11.11 -4.19 -10.26
CA GLN A 114 11.16 -5.46 -10.94
C GLN A 114 12.38 -6.31 -10.56
N ASN A 115 12.08 -7.56 -10.23
CA ASN A 115 13.02 -8.69 -10.27
C ASN A 115 12.19 -9.97 -10.49
N SER A 116 12.84 -11.10 -10.74
CA SER A 116 12.14 -12.35 -11.04
C SER A 116 11.21 -12.82 -9.92
N ALA A 117 11.63 -12.69 -8.66
CA ALA A 117 10.82 -13.06 -7.50
C ALA A 117 9.59 -12.15 -7.38
N PHE A 118 9.78 -10.84 -7.48
CA PHE A 118 8.71 -9.84 -7.47
C PHE A 118 7.67 -10.11 -8.57
N CYS A 119 8.09 -10.30 -9.82
CA CYS A 119 7.17 -10.55 -10.93
C CYS A 119 6.40 -11.86 -10.75
N THR A 120 7.06 -12.91 -10.24
CA THR A 120 6.43 -14.20 -9.96
C THR A 120 5.38 -14.06 -8.87
N GLU A 121 5.72 -13.41 -7.76
CA GLU A 121 4.77 -13.18 -6.67
C GLU A 121 3.61 -12.28 -7.13
N LEU A 122 3.91 -11.17 -7.80
CA LEU A 122 2.90 -10.23 -8.26
C LEU A 122 1.90 -10.91 -9.20
N GLY A 123 2.37 -11.77 -10.11
CA GLY A 123 1.52 -12.52 -11.03
C GLY A 123 0.53 -13.48 -10.33
N SER A 124 0.79 -13.83 -9.07
CA SER A 124 -0.11 -14.68 -8.26
C SER A 124 -1.18 -13.90 -7.48
N ILE A 125 -1.13 -12.56 -7.49
CA ILE A 125 -2.05 -11.72 -6.71
C ILE A 125 -3.11 -11.11 -7.64
N PRO A 126 -4.40 -11.43 -7.47
CA PRO A 126 -5.49 -10.80 -8.22
C PRO A 126 -5.85 -9.42 -7.62
N PHE A 127 -4.87 -8.50 -7.55
CA PHE A 127 -5.04 -7.19 -6.89
C PHE A 127 -5.65 -6.12 -7.76
N VAL A 128 -5.84 -6.38 -9.05
CA VAL A 128 -6.58 -5.51 -9.95
C VAL A 128 -7.98 -6.11 -10.12
N PRO A 129 -9.02 -5.54 -9.50
CA PRO A 129 -10.37 -6.01 -9.72
C PRO A 129 -10.73 -5.85 -11.20
N ALA A 130 -11.01 -6.96 -11.87
CA ALA A 130 -11.64 -6.93 -13.17
C ALA A 130 -13.12 -6.60 -12.98
N LEU A 131 -13.49 -5.33 -13.07
CA LEU A 131 -14.90 -4.99 -13.26
C LEU A 131 -15.28 -5.34 -14.70
N LEU A 132 -16.25 -6.25 -14.86
CA LEU A 132 -16.87 -6.48 -16.17
C LEU A 132 -17.40 -5.12 -16.67
N PRO A 133 -17.03 -4.69 -17.89
CA PRO A 133 -17.67 -3.53 -18.52
C PRO A 133 -19.20 -3.68 -18.44
N PRO A 134 -19.96 -2.62 -18.16
CA PRO A 134 -21.43 -2.69 -18.03
C PRO A 134 -22.13 -3.38 -19.21
N VAL A 135 -21.55 -3.25 -20.40
CA VAL A 135 -22.01 -3.87 -21.65
C VAL A 135 -21.94 -5.41 -21.63
N LEU A 136 -21.00 -5.98 -20.88
CA LEU A 136 -20.83 -7.44 -20.76
C LEU A 136 -21.72 -8.06 -19.67
N VAL A 137 -22.14 -7.27 -18.67
CA VAL A 137 -22.99 -7.74 -17.56
C VAL A 137 -24.38 -8.18 -18.06
N ASN A 138 -24.88 -7.59 -19.14
CA ASN A 138 -26.21 -7.91 -19.70
C ASN A 138 -26.20 -8.98 -20.79
N ASN A 139 -25.02 -9.51 -21.16
CA ASN A 139 -24.89 -10.40 -22.29
C ASN A 139 -24.79 -11.86 -21.83
N LYS A 140 -25.94 -12.54 -21.75
CA LYS A 140 -26.12 -13.92 -21.22
C LYS A 140 -25.28 -15.01 -21.92
N HIS A 141 -24.59 -14.66 -23.00
CA HIS A 141 -23.73 -15.59 -23.75
C HIS A 141 -22.36 -15.83 -23.12
N TRP A 142 -21.86 -14.93 -22.27
CA TRP A 142 -20.46 -14.97 -21.80
C TRP A 142 -20.29 -15.46 -20.35
N THR A 143 -21.38 -15.79 -19.65
CA THR A 143 -21.34 -16.22 -18.23
C THR A 143 -20.72 -17.61 -18.02
N HIS A 144 -20.44 -18.38 -19.09
CA HIS A 144 -19.83 -19.71 -18.97
C HIS A 144 -18.32 -19.76 -19.20
N GLU A 145 -17.69 -18.70 -19.75
CA GLU A 145 -16.25 -18.74 -20.10
C GLU A 145 -15.33 -18.03 -19.09
N VAL A 146 -15.86 -17.26 -18.14
CA VAL A 146 -15.05 -16.52 -17.15
C VAL A 146 -14.75 -17.34 -15.89
N GLN A 147 -15.11 -18.63 -15.86
CA GLN A 147 -14.93 -19.49 -14.68
C GLN A 147 -13.55 -20.17 -14.61
N LEU A 148 -12.61 -19.79 -15.47
CA LEU A 148 -11.25 -20.33 -15.51
C LEU A 148 -10.22 -19.19 -15.60
N CYS A 149 -9.96 -18.54 -14.47
CA CYS A 149 -8.69 -17.91 -14.10
C CYS A 149 -8.50 -18.10 -12.61
#